data_AF-A0A0A6YX93-F1
#
_entry.id   AF-A0A0A6YX93-F1
#
_cell.length_a   1.000
_cell.length_b   1.000
_cell.length_c   1.000
_cell.angle_alpha   90.00
_cell.angle_beta   90.00
_cell.angle_gamma   90.00
#
_symmetry.space_group_name_H-M   'P 1'
#
loop_
_entity.id
_entity.type
_entity.pdbx_description
1 polymer ?
#
loop_
_entity_poly.entity_id
_entity_poly.type
_entity_poly.pdbx_seq_one_letter_code
_entity_poly.pdbx_strand_id
1 'polypeptide(L)'
;MPNQGEDCYFYFYSTCAKGDSCPFRHCEAALGNETVCTLWQEGRCFRQVCRFRHMEIDKKRSEIPCYWENQPVGCQKLNCAFHH
;
A
#
# COMPACT_ATOMS: atom_id res chain seq x y z
N MET A 1 12.97 -6.29 14.87
CA MET A 1 13.52 -7.01 13.71
C MET A 1 13.19 -6.18 12.49
N PRO A 2 14.13 -5.85 11.60
CA PRO A 2 13.86 -4.88 10.53
C PRO A 2 12.76 -5.46 9.62
N ASN A 3 11.90 -4.57 9.12
CA ASN A 3 10.67 -4.78 8.35
C ASN A 3 10.83 -5.63 7.07
N GLN A 4 11.36 -6.84 7.18
CA GLN A 4 11.72 -7.72 6.07
C GLN A 4 10.44 -8.14 5.34
N GLY A 5 10.15 -7.40 4.27
CA GLY A 5 9.05 -7.66 3.38
C GLY A 5 7.81 -6.81 3.60
N GLU A 6 7.81 -5.83 4.53
CA GLU A 6 6.68 -4.88 4.63
C GLU A 6 6.57 -4.01 3.39
N ASP A 7 5.36 -3.79 2.90
CA ASP A 7 5.11 -2.94 1.75
C ASP A 7 5.38 -1.47 2.05
N CYS A 8 6.03 -0.79 1.11
CA CYS A 8 6.14 0.65 1.18
C CYS A 8 4.76 1.28 0.98
N TYR A 9 4.26 1.95 2.01
CA TYR A 9 2.99 2.68 1.95
C TYR A 9 2.92 3.66 0.78
N PHE A 10 3.98 4.44 0.58
CA PHE A 10 4.01 5.43 -0.48
C PHE A 10 4.06 4.79 -1.85
N TYR A 11 4.81 3.71 -2.05
CA TYR A 11 4.81 3.00 -3.33
C TYR A 11 3.45 2.36 -3.64
N PHE A 12 2.77 1.85 -2.61
CA PHE A 12 1.47 1.22 -2.78
C PHE A 12 0.38 2.23 -3.20
N TYR A 13 0.33 3.40 -2.56
CA TYR A 13 -0.74 4.39 -2.74
C TYR A 13 -0.32 5.67 -3.49
N SER A 14 0.93 5.79 -3.91
CA SER A 14 1.50 7.02 -4.45
C SER A 14 2.85 6.75 -5.13
N THR A 15 3.60 7.81 -5.42
CA THR A 15 5.02 7.74 -5.79
C THR A 15 5.90 7.72 -4.54
N CYS A 16 6.78 6.72 -4.42
CA CYS A 16 7.84 6.69 -3.41
C CYS A 16 9.08 7.45 -3.90
N ALA A 17 9.45 8.53 -3.22
CA ALA A 17 10.62 9.34 -3.59
C ALA A 17 11.98 8.67 -3.25
N LYS A 18 11.97 7.59 -2.47
CA LYS A 18 13.19 6.89 -2.02
C LYS A 18 13.76 5.93 -3.07
N GLY A 19 13.01 5.62 -4.12
CA GLY A 19 13.43 4.70 -5.19
C GLY A 19 13.95 3.37 -4.63
N ASP A 20 15.09 2.92 -5.15
CA ASP A 20 15.76 1.67 -4.75
C ASP A 20 16.38 1.72 -3.34
N SER A 21 16.53 2.92 -2.76
CA SER A 21 17.00 3.10 -1.39
C SER A 21 15.87 2.97 -0.35
N CYS A 22 14.65 2.61 -0.78
CA CYS A 22 13.54 2.40 0.13
C CYS A 22 13.77 1.14 0.97
N PRO A 23 13.73 1.24 2.32
CA PRO A 23 13.89 0.07 3.19
C PRO A 23 12.66 -0.85 3.21
N PHE A 24 11.58 -0.45 2.52
CA PHE A 24 10.33 -1.17 2.43
C PHE A 24 10.19 -1.80 1.04
N ARG A 25 9.41 -2.88 0.96
CA ARG A 25 9.18 -3.63 -0.27
C ARG A 25 8.42 -2.80 -1.30
N HIS A 26 8.99 -2.71 -2.50
CA HIS A 26 8.31 -2.25 -3.70
C HIS A 26 7.97 -3.47 -4.55
N CYS A 27 6.68 -3.82 -4.64
CA CYS A 27 6.23 -4.98 -5.39
C CYS A 27 5.05 -4.62 -6.30
N GLU A 28 5.32 -4.52 -7.61
CA GLU A 28 4.30 -4.20 -8.62
C GLU A 28 3.14 -5.20 -8.59
N ALA A 29 3.43 -6.49 -8.39
CA ALA A 29 2.41 -7.53 -8.33
C ALA A 29 1.44 -7.39 -7.15
N ALA A 30 1.79 -6.60 -6.14
CA ALA A 30 0.93 -6.31 -4.99
C ALA A 30 0.10 -5.04 -5.17
N LEU A 31 0.45 -4.16 -6.12
CA LEU A 31 -0.27 -2.89 -6.34
C LEU A 31 -1.75 -3.15 -6.67
N GLY A 32 -2.62 -2.38 -6.04
CA GLY A 32 -4.08 -2.53 -6.19
C GLY A 32 -4.68 -3.74 -5.47
N ASN A 33 -3.88 -4.66 -4.92
CA ASN A 33 -4.42 -5.76 -4.12
C ASN A 33 -4.64 -5.32 -2.67
N GLU A 34 -5.90 -5.17 -2.28
CA GLU A 34 -6.23 -4.77 -0.91
C GLU A 34 -6.12 -5.92 0.12
N THR A 35 -5.96 -7.15 -0.34
CA THR A 35 -5.90 -8.34 0.50
C THR A 35 -4.54 -8.47 1.19
N VAL A 36 -4.56 -8.44 2.52
CA VAL A 36 -3.38 -8.69 3.35
C VAL A 36 -2.95 -10.15 3.24
N CYS A 37 -1.65 -10.38 3.13
CA CYS A 37 -1.08 -11.72 3.10
C CYS A 37 -1.11 -12.34 4.50
N THR A 38 -1.96 -13.35 4.70
CA THR A 38 -2.06 -14.07 5.99
C THR A 38 -0.74 -14.71 6.39
N LEU A 39 0.00 -15.30 5.44
CA LEU A 39 1.31 -15.87 5.71
C LEU A 39 2.32 -14.81 6.16
N TRP A 40 2.22 -13.58 5.67
CA TRP A 40 3.10 -12.50 6.11
C TRP A 40 2.72 -12.04 7.53
N GLN A 41 1.43 -11.93 7.84
CA GLN A 41 0.97 -11.65 9.20
C GLN A 41 1.44 -12.70 10.21
N GLU A 42 1.52 -13.97 9.80
CA GLU A 42 2.08 -15.06 10.60
C GLU A 42 3.63 -15.06 10.66
N GLY A 43 4.32 -14.17 9.93
CA GLY A 43 5.78 -14.17 9.81
C GLY A 43 6.36 -15.33 8.98
N ARG A 44 5.55 -15.92 8.11
CA ARG A 44 5.83 -17.15 7.33
C ARG A 44 5.80 -16.95 5.82
N CYS A 45 5.66 -15.71 5.34
CA CYS A 45 5.74 -15.42 3.91
C CYS A 45 7.20 -15.21 3.48
N PHE A 46 7.72 -16.16 2.72
CA PHE A 46 9.08 -16.11 2.16
C PHE A 46 9.08 -15.91 0.63
N ARG A 47 7.93 -15.54 0.06
CA ARG A 47 7.82 -15.32 -1.39
C ARG A 47 8.57 -14.04 -1.77
N GLN A 48 9.53 -14.17 -2.67
CA GLN A 48 10.24 -13.02 -3.25
C GLN A 48 9.28 -12.06 -3.95
N VAL A 49 8.28 -12.60 -4.66
CA VAL A 49 7.20 -11.84 -5.28
C VAL A 49 5.86 -12.31 -4.72
N CYS A 50 5.41 -11.69 -3.63
CA CYS A 50 4.07 -11.91 -3.11
C CYS A 50 3.10 -10.89 -3.70
N ARG A 51 2.05 -11.38 -4.39
CA ARG A 51 0.98 -10.54 -4.93
C ARG A 51 0.02 -9.99 -3.88
N PHE A 52 0.11 -10.50 -2.66
CA PHE A 52 -0.69 -10.05 -1.53
C PHE A 52 0.07 -8.95 -0.79
N ARG A 53 -0.69 -8.07 -0.15
CA ARG A 53 -0.15 -6.92 0.56
C ARG A 53 0.50 -7.35 1.86
N HIS A 54 1.70 -6.83 2.12
CA HIS A 54 2.47 -7.04 3.33
C HIS A 54 2.44 -5.78 4.20
N MET A 55 1.25 -5.31 4.53
CA MET A 55 1.05 -4.23 5.50
C MET A 55 -0.35 -4.35 6.08
N GLU A 56 -0.52 -3.93 7.33
CA GLU A 56 -1.83 -3.87 7.96
C GLU A 56 -2.51 -2.54 7.64
N ILE A 57 -3.82 -2.60 7.42
CA ILE A 57 -4.66 -1.43 7.26
C ILE A 57 -5.77 -1.52 8.27
N ASP A 58 -5.60 -0.80 9.38
CA ASP A 58 -6.58 -0.76 10.46
C ASP A 58 -7.89 -0.07 10.08
N LYS A 59 -7.88 0.68 8.97
CA LYS A 59 -9.03 1.49 8.53
C LYS A 59 -9.27 1.25 7.06
N LYS A 60 -10.45 0.73 6.71
CA LYS A 60 -10.89 0.59 5.32
C LYS A 60 -11.08 1.97 4.68
N ARG A 61 -9.98 2.58 4.25
CA ARG A 61 -9.98 3.92 3.64
C ARG A 61 -10.77 3.92 2.34
N SER A 62 -10.83 2.79 1.62
CA SER A 62 -11.68 2.58 0.45
C SER A 62 -13.18 2.70 0.74
N GLU A 63 -13.60 2.65 2.01
CA GLU A 63 -14.99 2.92 2.43
C GLU A 63 -15.19 4.35 2.97
N ILE A 64 -14.10 5.13 3.14
CA ILE A 64 -14.15 6.50 3.67
C ILE A 64 -14.13 7.48 2.50
N PRO A 65 -15.12 8.41 2.39
CA PRO A 65 -15.16 9.40 1.33
C PRO A 65 -13.90 10.27 1.27
N CYS A 66 -13.41 10.53 0.07
CA CYS A 66 -12.29 11.41 -0.17
C CYS A 66 -12.70 12.85 0.07
N TYR A 67 -12.13 13.47 1.09
CA TYR A 67 -12.37 14.88 1.39
C TYR A 67 -12.04 15.82 0.22
N TRP A 68 -11.00 15.51 -0.56
CA TRP A 68 -10.51 16.36 -1.65
C TRP A 68 -11.33 16.27 -2.93
N GLU A 69 -12.15 15.23 -3.08
CA GLU A 69 -12.98 15.06 -4.28
C GLU A 69 -13.96 16.22 -4.48
N ASN A 70 -14.56 16.71 -3.40
CA ASN A 70 -15.52 17.83 -3.43
C ASN A 70 -14.85 19.22 -3.34
N GLN A 71 -13.52 19.29 -3.35
CA GLN A 71 -12.80 20.55 -3.30
C GLN A 71 -12.64 21.14 -4.72
N PRO A 72 -12.44 22.47 -4.88
CA PRO A 72 -12.37 23.11 -6.19
C PRO A 72 -11.33 22.53 -7.16
N VAL A 73 -10.31 21.86 -6.63
CA VAL A 73 -9.21 21.27 -7.40
C VAL A 73 -9.35 19.75 -7.57
N GLY A 74 -10.34 19.13 -6.92
CA GLY A 74 -10.52 17.67 -6.89
C GLY A 74 -9.38 16.92 -6.20
N CYS A 75 -9.46 15.58 -6.20
CA CYS A 75 -8.38 14.73 -5.71
C CYS A 75 -7.29 14.56 -6.78
N GLN A 76 -6.06 14.99 -6.48
CA GLN A 76 -4.91 14.88 -7.38
C GLN A 76 -4.11 13.58 -7.23
N LYS A 77 -4.50 12.69 -6.30
CA LYS A 77 -3.76 11.44 -6.03
C LYS A 77 -4.19 10.34 -7.00
N LEU A 78 -3.27 9.89 -7.84
CA LEU A 78 -3.48 8.81 -8.82
C LEU A 78 -4.02 7.52 -8.17
N ASN A 79 -3.46 7.13 -7.03
CA ASN A 79 -3.87 5.95 -6.26
C ASN A 79 -4.43 6.36 -4.90
N CYS A 80 -5.40 7.29 -4.88
CA CYS A 80 -6.02 7.72 -3.64
C CYS A 80 -6.56 6.52 -2.85
N ALA A 81 -6.20 6.44 -1.57
CA ALA A 81 -6.65 5.36 -0.71
C ALA A 81 -8.12 5.52 -0.26
N PHE A 82 -8.74 6.67 -0.54
CA PHE A 82 -10.09 7.02 -0.11
C PHE A 82 -11.10 6.80 -1.24
N HIS A 83 -12.36 6.58 -0.88
CA HIS A 83 -13.47 6.43 -1.83
C HIS A 83 -13.67 7.73 -2.62
N HIS A 84 -13.60 7.66 -3.94
CA HIS A 84 -14.10 8.69 -4.85
C HIS A 84 -15.52 8.27 -5.27
#